data_AF-A0A974DC32-F1
#
_entry.id   AF-A0A974DC32-F1
#
_cell.length_a   1.000
_cell.length_b   1.000
_cell.length_c   1.000
_cell.angle_alpha   90.00
_cell.angle_beta   90.00
_cell.angle_gamma   90.00
#
_symmetry.space_group_name_H-M   'P 1'
#
loop_
_entity.id
_entity.type
_entity.pdbx_description
1 polymer ?
#
loop_
_entity_poly.entity_id
_entity_poly.type
_entity_poly.pdbx_seq_one_letter_code
_entity_poly.pdbx_strand_id
1 'polypeptide(L)'
;MTTGHGEPCDTDQSLFCLNGGVCYMVPSVSSPFCRCIGIYTGVRCEAILLSSEKTQPQSDSFIHLFVLAIFMGLFFLGFICCLCRNYRRKLNNQSGEEL
;
A
#
# COMPACT_ATOMS: atom_id res chain seq x y z
N MET A 1 46.99 -0.62 12.19
CA MET A 1 45.54 -0.88 12.17
C MET A 1 45.00 -0.22 10.93
N THR A 2 44.79 -0.96 9.86
CA THR A 2 44.25 -0.42 8.61
C THR A 2 42.76 -0.20 8.79
N THR A 3 42.33 1.05 8.61
CA THR A 3 40.92 1.44 8.57
C THR A 3 40.19 0.56 7.54
N GLY A 4 39.14 -0.14 7.98
CA GLY A 4 38.39 -1.13 7.19
C GLY A 4 37.56 -0.50 6.06
N HIS A 5 38.22 0.19 5.14
CA HIS A 5 37.62 0.61 3.88
C HIS A 5 37.71 -0.56 2.91
N GLY A 6 36.57 -0.99 2.36
CA GLY A 6 36.52 -2.03 1.35
C GLY A 6 37.08 -1.51 0.03
N GLU A 7 38.00 -2.27 -0.57
CA GLU A 7 38.57 -1.99 -1.89
C GLU A 7 37.70 -2.64 -2.98
N PRO A 8 37.67 -2.13 -4.22
CA PRO A 8 36.94 -2.78 -5.31
C PRO A 8 37.45 -4.21 -5.55
N CYS A 9 36.54 -5.14 -5.86
CA CYS A 9 36.93 -6.51 -6.22
C CYS A 9 37.68 -6.56 -7.55
N ASP A 10 38.63 -7.50 -7.66
CA ASP A 10 39.23 -7.89 -8.94
C ASP A 10 38.21 -8.53 -9.88
N THR A 11 38.51 -8.48 -11.19
CA THR A 11 37.62 -8.91 -12.29
C THR A 11 37.08 -10.33 -12.11
N ASP A 12 37.88 -11.24 -11.55
CA ASP A 12 37.51 -12.65 -11.35
C ASP A 12 36.36 -12.85 -10.35
N GLN A 13 36.16 -11.89 -9.45
CA GLN A 13 35.13 -11.91 -8.42
C GLN A 13 34.00 -10.91 -8.68
N SER A 14 34.07 -10.17 -9.78
CA SER A 14 33.06 -9.19 -10.18
C SER A 14 31.67 -9.82 -10.40
N LEU A 15 31.63 -11.10 -10.76
CA LEU A 15 30.42 -11.91 -10.97
C LEU A 15 29.81 -12.45 -9.67
N PHE A 16 30.45 -12.21 -8.51
CA PHE A 16 29.90 -12.64 -7.23
C PHE A 16 28.60 -11.90 -6.92
N CYS A 17 28.57 -10.58 -7.14
CA CYS A 17 27.36 -9.77 -6.97
C CYS A 17 26.48 -9.86 -8.21
N LEU A 18 25.24 -10.30 -8.03
CA LEU A 18 24.23 -10.43 -9.07
C LEU A 18 23.46 -9.12 -9.25
N ASN A 19 22.64 -9.04 -10.31
CA ASN A 19 21.72 -7.93 -10.57
C ASN A 19 22.37 -6.53 -10.55
N GLY A 20 23.64 -6.45 -10.96
CA GLY A 20 24.40 -5.19 -11.03
C GLY A 20 24.89 -4.67 -9.67
N GLY A 21 24.90 -5.48 -8.62
CA GLY A 21 25.47 -5.10 -7.32
C GLY A 21 26.96 -4.75 -7.40
N VAL A 22 27.41 -3.83 -6.55
CA VAL A 22 28.83 -3.40 -6.50
C VAL A 22 29.61 -4.26 -5.52
N CYS A 23 30.73 -4.81 -5.97
CA CYS A 23 31.58 -5.72 -5.19
C CYS A 23 32.72 -4.99 -4.48
N TYR A 24 32.90 -5.28 -3.19
CA TYR A 24 34.01 -4.81 -2.37
C TYR A 24 34.70 -5.95 -1.62
N MET A 25 36.02 -5.86 -1.49
CA MET A 25 36.84 -6.70 -0.64
C MET A 25 37.27 -5.95 0.60
N VAL A 26 36.95 -6.51 1.77
CA VAL A 26 37.33 -5.92 3.06
C VAL A 26 38.48 -6.76 3.62
N PRO A 27 39.67 -6.18 3.88
CA PRO A 27 40.86 -6.94 4.29
C PRO A 27 40.71 -7.81 5.54
N SER A 28 39.71 -7.52 6.39
CA SER A 28 39.42 -8.25 7.62
C SER A 28 38.53 -9.49 7.42
N VAL A 29 37.93 -9.68 6.24
CA VAL A 29 37.08 -10.83 5.91
C VAL A 29 37.52 -11.47 4.60
N SER A 30 37.61 -12.80 4.57
CA SER A 30 38.09 -13.55 3.40
C SER A 30 37.07 -13.68 2.27
N SER A 31 35.93 -12.98 2.35
CA SER A 31 34.82 -13.09 1.40
C SER A 31 34.40 -11.71 0.87
N PRO A 32 34.05 -11.60 -0.41
CA PRO A 32 33.57 -10.36 -1.01
C PRO A 32 32.22 -9.93 -0.41
N PHE A 33 32.01 -8.62 -0.35
CA PHE A 33 30.78 -7.99 0.12
C PHE A 33 30.08 -7.27 -1.02
N CYS A 34 28.76 -7.47 -1.14
CA CYS A 34 27.95 -6.84 -2.18
C CYS A 34 27.13 -5.67 -1.64
N ARG A 35 27.25 -4.52 -2.30
CA ARG A 35 26.31 -3.42 -2.15
C ARG A 35 25.25 -3.51 -3.25
N CYS A 36 24.03 -3.87 -2.87
CA CYS A 36 22.92 -3.98 -3.81
C CYS A 36 22.41 -2.62 -4.28
N ILE A 37 21.86 -2.59 -5.50
CA ILE A 37 21.31 -1.41 -6.15
C ILE A 37 19.79 -1.60 -6.30
N GLY A 38 19.03 -0.51 -6.24
CA GLY A 38 17.59 -0.53 -6.50
C GLY A 38 16.82 -1.38 -5.48
N ILE A 39 16.03 -2.32 -6.00
CA ILE A 39 15.16 -3.21 -5.20
C ILE A 39 15.80 -4.58 -4.94
N TYR A 40 17.10 -4.75 -5.12
CA TYR A 40 17.75 -6.04 -4.86
C TYR A 40 18.30 -6.13 -3.44
N THR A 41 18.30 -7.34 -2.88
CA THR A 41 18.75 -7.67 -1.52
C THR A 41 19.35 -9.08 -1.49
N GLY A 42 19.89 -9.51 -0.35
CA GLY A 42 20.62 -10.77 -0.19
C GLY A 42 22.13 -10.59 -0.24
N VAL A 43 22.86 -11.66 0.11
CA VAL A 43 24.33 -11.63 0.25
C VAL A 43 25.02 -11.34 -1.09
N ARG A 44 24.37 -11.77 -2.19
CA ARG A 44 24.82 -11.59 -3.57
C ARG A 44 23.86 -10.73 -4.37
N CYS A 45 22.95 -10.00 -3.73
CA CYS A 45 21.87 -9.28 -4.40
C CYS A 45 20.96 -10.18 -5.25
N GLU A 46 20.80 -11.44 -4.85
CA GLU A 46 20.03 -12.48 -5.56
C GLU A 46 18.51 -12.36 -5.36
N ALA A 47 18.09 -11.71 -4.29
CA ALA A 47 16.69 -11.56 -3.94
C ALA A 47 16.17 -10.17 -4.33
N ILE A 48 14.88 -10.07 -4.59
CA ILE A 48 14.20 -8.78 -4.74
C ILE A 48 13.59 -8.44 -3.40
N LEU A 49 13.82 -7.20 -2.93
CA LEU A 49 12.99 -6.49 -1.99
C LEU A 49 11.63 -6.31 -2.66
N LEU A 50 10.87 -7.40 -2.65
CA LEU A 50 9.45 -7.31 -2.43
C LEU A 50 9.39 -6.65 -1.06
N SER A 51 9.38 -5.31 -1.04
CA SER A 51 8.64 -4.63 -0.01
C SER A 51 7.37 -5.46 0.05
N SER A 52 7.22 -6.23 1.13
CA SER A 52 5.92 -6.38 1.69
C SER A 52 5.52 -4.92 1.85
N GLU A 53 4.87 -4.39 0.82
CA GLU A 53 3.58 -3.82 0.99
C GLU A 53 2.89 -4.77 1.97
N LYS A 54 3.20 -4.58 3.26
CA LYS A 54 2.18 -4.10 4.14
C LYS A 54 1.40 -3.20 3.23
N THR A 55 0.30 -3.74 2.71
CA THR A 55 -0.96 -3.08 2.83
C THR A 55 -0.97 -2.46 4.23
N GLN A 56 -0.19 -1.38 4.44
CA GLN A 56 -0.63 -0.25 5.17
C GLN A 56 -1.89 0.04 4.39
N PRO A 57 -3.06 -0.24 4.97
CA PRO A 57 -4.29 0.07 4.30
C PRO A 57 -4.29 1.58 4.07
N GLN A 58 -3.73 2.03 2.94
CA GLN A 58 -4.25 3.21 2.26
C GLN A 58 -5.74 2.96 1.93
N SER A 59 -6.24 1.72 2.08
CA SER A 59 -7.64 1.36 2.16
C SER A 59 -8.39 1.82 3.41
N ASP A 60 -7.77 2.19 4.54
CA ASP A 60 -8.55 2.64 5.71
C ASP A 60 -9.32 3.92 5.41
N SER A 61 -8.69 4.87 4.71
CA SER A 61 -9.33 6.10 4.25
C SER A 61 -10.41 5.82 3.19
N PHE A 62 -10.18 4.91 2.25
CA PHE A 62 -11.18 4.58 1.23
C PHE A 62 -12.38 3.83 1.83
N ILE A 63 -12.15 2.86 2.71
CA ILE A 63 -13.20 2.10 3.40
C ILE A 63 -14.10 3.04 4.22
N HIS A 64 -13.50 3.98 4.98
CA HIS A 64 -14.27 4.99 5.71
C HIS A 64 -15.14 5.86 4.79
N LEU A 65 -14.62 6.27 3.62
CA LEU A 65 -15.37 7.07 2.66
C LEU A 65 -16.57 6.29 2.08
N PHE A 66 -16.40 5.02 1.73
CA PHE A 66 -17.48 4.17 1.22
C PHE A 66 -18.58 3.92 2.26
N VAL A 67 -18.21 3.65 3.52
CA VAL A 67 -19.18 3.43 4.61
C VAL A 67 -20.02 4.68 4.85
N LEU A 68 -19.38 5.86 4.89
CA LEU A 68 -20.09 7.14 5.04
C LEU A 68 -21.03 7.42 3.86
N ALA A 69 -20.58 7.16 2.63
CA ALA A 69 -21.41 7.36 1.44
C ALA A 69 -22.68 6.48 1.45
N ILE A 70 -22.55 5.20 1.83
CA ILE A 70 -23.68 4.27 1.93
C ILE A 70 -24.65 4.72 3.02
N PHE A 71 -24.14 5.06 4.21
CA PHE A 71 -24.97 5.51 5.33
C PHE A 71 -25.77 6.78 4.97
N MET A 72 -25.11 7.76 4.36
CA MET A 72 -25.77 8.98 3.90
C MET A 72 -26.80 8.68 2.80
N GLY A 73 -26.48 7.81 1.84
CA GLY A 73 -27.41 7.40 0.78
C GLY A 73 -28.69 6.75 1.32
N LEU A 74 -28.56 5.83 2.27
CA LEU A 74 -29.69 5.18 2.93
C LEU A 74 -30.52 6.15 3.78
N PHE A 75 -29.85 7.07 4.49
CA PHE A 75 -30.52 8.10 5.27
C PHE A 75 -31.33 9.05 4.38
N PHE A 76 -30.75 9.54 3.29
CA PHE A 76 -31.44 10.39 2.32
C PHE A 76 -32.61 9.66 1.66
N LEU A 77 -32.43 8.40 1.23
CA LEU A 77 -33.50 7.61 0.65
C LEU A 77 -34.63 7.37 1.65
N GLY A 78 -34.30 6.99 2.89
CA GLY A 78 -35.27 6.80 3.97
C GLY A 78 -36.04 8.08 4.30
N PHE A 79 -35.34 9.21 4.39
CA PHE A 79 -35.95 10.52 4.65
C PHE A 79 -36.89 10.93 3.52
N ILE A 80 -36.46 10.84 2.26
CA ILE A 80 -37.31 11.12 1.09
C ILE A 80 -38.52 10.19 1.06
N CYS A 81 -38.34 8.89 1.30
CA CYS A 81 -39.45 7.95 1.37
C CYS A 81 -40.44 8.32 2.49
N CYS A 82 -39.97 8.68 3.68
CA CYS A 82 -40.81 9.11 4.80
C CYS A 82 -41.56 10.41 4.48
N LEU A 83 -40.90 11.41 3.90
CA LEU A 83 -41.54 12.65 3.47
C LEU A 83 -42.60 12.39 2.40
N CYS A 84 -42.28 11.60 1.37
CA CYS A 84 -43.22 11.20 0.32
C CYS A 84 -44.43 10.45 0.89
N ARG A 85 -44.22 9.55 1.86
CA ARG A 85 -45.32 8.84 2.53
C ARG A 85 -46.18 9.77 3.37
N ASN A 86 -45.58 10.70 4.11
CA ASN A 86 -46.34 11.69 4.88
C ASN A 86 -47.11 12.66 3.98
N TYR A 87 -46.52 13.07 2.86
CA TYR A 87 -47.20 13.91 1.88
C TYR A 87 -48.38 13.18 1.23
N ARG A 88 -48.19 11.92 0.81
CA ARG A 88 -49.29 11.08 0.31
C ARG A 88 -50.36 10.83 1.36
N ARG A 89 -50.00 10.61 2.63
CA ARG A 89 -50.96 10.47 3.73
C ARG A 89 -51.80 11.73 3.88
N LYS A 90 -51.19 12.91 3.83
CA LYS A 90 -51.93 14.18 3.87
C LYS A 90 -52.89 14.32 2.68
N LEU A 91 -52.44 14.00 1.46
CA LEU A 91 -53.31 14.02 0.27
C LEU A 91 -54.48 13.04 0.41
N ASN A 92 -54.23 11.82 0.87
CA ASN A 92 -55.27 10.80 1.07
C ASN A 92 -56.27 11.22 2.15
N ASN A 93 -55.81 11.84 3.23
CA ASN A 93 -56.68 12.34 4.30
C ASN A 93 -57.57 13.49 3.78
N GLN A 94 -57.05 14.38 2.93
CA GLN A 94 -57.86 15.45 2.32
C GLN A 94 -58.89 14.88 1.32
N SER A 95 -58.58 13.83 0.57
CA SER A 95 -59.57 13.15 -0.30
C SER A 95 -60.59 12.30 0.45
N GLY A 96 -60.34 11.94 1.70
CA GLY A 96 -61.28 11.21 2.56
C GLY A 96 -62.21 12.11 3.38
N GLU A 97 -61.94 13.42 3.41
CA GLU A 97 -62.77 14.44 4.07
C GLU A 97 -63.78 15.09 3.11
N GLU A 98 -63.77 14.74 1.81
CA GLU A 98 -64.72 15.22 0.78
C GLU A 98 -65.80 14.18 0.39
N LEU A 99 -66.08 13.17 1.23
CA LEU A 99 -67.18 12.20 1.05
C LEU A 99 -67.96 12.03 2.35
#